data_AF-A0A2U1KX65-F1
#
_entry.id   AF-A0A2U1KX65-F1
#
_cell.length_a   1.000
_cell.length_b   1.000
_cell.length_c   1.000
_cell.angle_alpha   90.00
_cell.angle_beta   90.00
_cell.angle_gamma   90.00
#
_symmetry.space_group_name_H-M   'P 1'
#
loop_
_entity.id
_entity.type
_entity.pdbx_description
1 polymer ?
#
loop_
_entity_poly.entity_id
_entity_poly.type
_entity_poly.pdbx_seq_one_letter_code
_entity_poly.pdbx_strand_id
1 'polypeptide(L)'
;MLTYLRRRKNNDIYHMGIVLMELVTRRMLTGGTFGENVDMVRWVESHIEMQGPGRDELIDQKMEPLLPHEEIVAFQVLEIGTPMHQNHSC
;
A
#
# COMPACT_ATOMS: atom_id res chain seq x y z
N MET A 1 19.53 -11.29 -21.84
CA MET A 1 18.13 -10.93 -22.20
C MET A 1 17.12 -11.34 -21.14
N LEU A 2 17.16 -12.58 -20.60
CA LEU A 2 16.24 -13.03 -19.54
C LEU A 2 16.28 -12.18 -18.24
N THR A 3 17.45 -11.62 -17.90
CA THR A 3 17.62 -10.72 -16.75
C THR A 3 16.96 -9.35 -16.91
N TYR A 4 16.84 -8.84 -18.14
CA TYR A 4 16.19 -7.56 -18.43
C TYR A 4 14.66 -7.64 -18.25
N LEU A 5 14.06 -8.73 -18.73
CA LEU A 5 12.62 -8.99 -18.56
C LEU A 5 12.27 -9.20 -17.09
N ARG A 6 13.13 -9.90 -16.33
CA ARG A 6 12.97 -10.05 -14.87
C ARG A 6 13.04 -8.70 -14.15
N ARG A 7 13.98 -7.83 -14.51
CA ARG A 7 14.07 -6.47 -13.93
C ARG A 7 12.84 -5.61 -14.25
N ARG A 8 12.35 -5.61 -15.50
CA ARG A 8 11.13 -4.86 -15.86
C ARG A 8 9.89 -5.41 -15.17
N LYS A 9 9.71 -6.72 -15.15
CA LYS A 9 8.57 -7.34 -14.46
C LYS A 9 8.58 -7.00 -12.96
N ASN A 10 9.75 -7.02 -12.33
CA ASN A 10 9.90 -6.62 -10.93
C ASN A 10 9.65 -5.12 -10.71
N ASN A 11 9.94 -4.28 -11.70
CA ASN A 11 9.65 -2.84 -11.65
C ASN A 11 8.15 -2.54 -11.80
N ASP A 12 7.46 -3.23 -12.72
CA ASP A 12 6.04 -3.02 -12.96
C ASP A 12 5.19 -3.55 -11.78
N ILE A 13 5.58 -4.68 -11.18
CA ILE A 13 4.96 -5.21 -9.96
C ILE A 13 5.13 -4.24 -8.79
N TYR A 14 6.32 -3.65 -8.63
CA TYR A 14 6.61 -2.67 -7.59
C TYR A 14 5.72 -1.42 -7.72
N HIS A 15 5.67 -0.84 -8.92
CA HIS A 15 4.84 0.34 -9.17
C HIS A 15 3.35 0.03 -9.05
N MET A 16 2.91 -1.17 -9.42
CA MET A 16 1.52 -1.61 -9.18
C MET A 16 1.20 -1.65 -7.68
N GLY A 17 2.10 -2.20 -6.85
CA GLY A 17 1.92 -2.23 -5.39
C GLY A 17 1.74 -0.83 -4.79
N ILE A 18 2.54 0.14 -5.24
CA ILE A 18 2.39 1.55 -4.86
C ILE A 18 1.02 2.07 -5.26
N VAL A 19 0.63 1.92 -6.53
CA VAL A 19 -0.66 2.43 -7.03
C VAL A 19 -1.85 1.82 -6.26
N LEU A 20 -1.78 0.54 -5.89
CA LEU A 20 -2.82 -0.10 -5.06
C LEU A 20 -2.90 0.54 -3.67
N MET A 21 -1.75 0.78 -3.01
CA MET A 21 -1.71 1.44 -1.72
C MET A 21 -2.15 2.91 -1.80
N GLU A 22 -1.77 3.64 -2.86
CA GLU A 22 -2.21 5.02 -3.11
C GLU A 22 -3.70 5.08 -3.39
N LEU A 23 -4.26 4.08 -4.09
CA LEU A 23 -5.69 4.03 -4.37
C LEU A 23 -6.52 3.90 -3.10
N VAL A 24 -6.15 2.98 -2.21
CA VAL A 24 -6.90 2.71 -0.96
C VAL A 24 -6.71 3.84 0.05
N THR A 25 -5.50 4.36 0.20
CA THR A 25 -5.18 5.39 1.23
C THR A 25 -5.41 6.82 0.75
N ARG A 26 -5.41 7.05 -0.56
CA ARG A 26 -5.31 8.37 -1.21
C ARG A 26 -4.13 9.22 -0.76
N ARG A 27 -3.09 8.60 -0.20
CA ARG A 27 -1.85 9.26 0.20
C ARG A 27 -0.79 9.00 -0.86
N MET A 28 -0.17 10.07 -1.34
CA MET A 28 0.87 9.98 -2.38
C MET A 28 2.18 9.50 -1.77
N LEU A 29 2.87 8.56 -2.43
CA LEU A 29 4.13 7.98 -1.96
C LEU A 29 5.19 9.05 -1.59
N THR A 30 5.22 10.14 -2.37
CA THR A 30 6.19 11.24 -2.22
C THR A 30 5.64 12.45 -1.45
N GLY A 31 4.44 12.35 -0.89
CA GLY A 31 3.74 13.48 -0.25
C GLY A 31 4.24 13.86 1.15
N GLY A 32 5.15 13.08 1.75
CA GLY A 32 5.67 13.34 3.10
C GLY A 32 4.64 13.19 4.22
N THR A 33 3.53 12.48 3.97
CA THR A 33 2.34 12.42 4.83
C THR A 33 2.39 11.36 5.94
N PHE A 34 3.51 10.62 6.06
CA PHE A 34 3.61 9.44 6.92
C PHE A 34 4.47 9.65 8.19
N GLY A 35 5.08 10.83 8.33
CA GLY A 35 6.03 11.16 9.39
C GLY A 35 7.49 11.14 8.94
N GLU A 36 8.40 11.65 9.76
CA GLU A 36 9.83 11.65 9.45
C GLU A 36 10.37 10.22 9.39
N ASN A 37 11.05 9.88 8.29
CA ASN A 37 11.72 8.58 8.09
C ASN A 37 10.79 7.34 8.10
N VAL A 38 9.49 7.54 7.90
CA VAL A 38 8.51 6.48 7.70
C VAL A 38 8.13 6.46 6.22
N ASP A 39 8.48 5.37 5.52
CA ASP A 39 7.97 5.12 4.18
C ASP A 39 6.52 4.61 4.23
N MET A 40 5.82 4.72 3.10
CA MET A 40 4.42 4.33 2.98
C MET A 40 4.15 2.88 3.40
N VAL A 41 5.09 1.96 3.12
CA VAL A 41 4.90 0.53 3.40
C VAL A 41 4.98 0.27 4.89
N ARG A 42 5.97 0.82 5.59
CA ARG A 42 6.09 0.72 7.04
C ARG A 42 4.92 1.39 7.74
N TRP A 43 4.41 2.49 7.19
CA TRP A 43 3.18 3.12 7.68
C TRP A 43 1.99 2.17 7.54
N VAL A 44 1.75 1.61 6.34
CA VAL A 44 0.65 0.67 6.10
C VAL A 44 0.75 -0.56 7.00
N GLU A 45 1.91 -1.19 7.12
CA GLU A 45 2.14 -2.36 7.97
C GLU A 45 1.81 -2.06 9.43
N SER A 46 2.32 -0.94 9.96
CA SER A 46 2.05 -0.56 11.36
C SER A 46 0.55 -0.31 11.64
N HIS A 47 -0.21 0.19 10.66
CA HIS A 47 -1.64 0.49 10.83
C HIS A 47 -2.51 -0.75 10.59
N ILE A 48 -2.04 -1.74 9.81
CA ILE A 48 -2.69 -3.06 9.68
C ILE A 48 -2.55 -3.85 11.00
N GLU A 49 -1.40 -3.74 11.66
CA GLU A 49 -1.15 -4.39 12.95
C GLU A 49 -1.93 -3.74 14.11
N MET A 50 -2.22 -2.44 14.01
CA MET A 50 -3.09 -1.74 14.96
C MET A 50 -4.56 -2.17 14.76
N GLN A 51 -5.24 -2.54 15.84
CA GLN A 51 -6.69 -2.72 15.81
C GLN A 51 -7.41 -1.42 16.20
N GLY A 52 -8.59 -1.18 15.62
CA GLY A 52 -9.43 -0.02 15.91
C GLY A 52 -9.08 1.21 15.06
N PRO A 53 -9.19 2.44 15.59
CA PRO A 53 -9.22 3.67 14.79
C PRO A 53 -7.96 3.92 13.95
N GLY A 54 -6.79 3.41 14.37
CA GLY A 54 -5.56 3.49 13.57
C GLY A 54 -5.65 2.70 12.26
N ARG A 55 -6.47 1.65 12.22
CA ARG A 55 -6.72 0.87 11.00
C ARG A 55 -7.64 1.61 10.03
N ASP A 56 -8.59 2.37 10.56
CA ASP A 56 -9.56 3.14 9.76
C ASP A 56 -8.86 4.29 9.00
N GLU A 57 -7.74 4.81 9.53
CA GLU A 57 -6.92 5.83 8.85
C GLU A 57 -6.27 5.37 7.53
N LEU A 58 -6.23 4.05 7.28
CA LEU A 58 -5.71 3.46 6.04
C LEU A 58 -6.65 3.64 4.85
N ILE A 59 -7.94 3.82 5.09
CA ILE A 59 -8.93 3.96 4.02
C ILE A 59 -9.19 5.44 3.78
N ASP A 60 -9.17 5.86 2.51
CA ASP A 60 -9.56 7.21 2.11
C ASP A 60 -10.96 7.53 2.66
N GLN A 61 -11.06 8.52 3.54
CA GLN A 61 -12.33 8.98 4.11
C GLN A 61 -13.35 9.39 3.04
N LYS A 62 -12.91 9.72 1.81
CA LYS A 62 -13.82 10.01 0.69
C LYS A 62 -14.47 8.75 0.09
N MET A 63 -14.03 7.56 0.48
CA MET A 63 -14.68 6.29 0.15
C MET A 63 -15.83 5.96 1.11
N GLU A 64 -15.93 6.65 2.24
CA GLU A 64 -17.03 6.41 3.18
C GLU A 64 -18.38 6.97 2.67
N PRO A 65 -19.49 6.28 2.95
CA PRO A 65 -19.57 5.01 3.69
C PRO A 65 -19.26 3.80 2.79
N LEU A 66 -18.40 2.91 3.27
CA LEU A 66 -18.15 1.60 2.66
C LEU A 66 -19.08 0.55 3.29
N LEU A 67 -19.51 -0.41 2.48
CA LEU A 67 -20.14 -1.63 2.97
C LEU A 67 -19.06 -2.52 3.62
N PRO A 68 -19.41 -3.36 4.61
CA PRO A 68 -18.42 -4.21 5.31
C PRO A 68 -17.56 -5.07 4.38
N HIS A 69 -18.11 -5.51 3.24
CA HIS A 69 -17.35 -6.29 2.26
C HIS A 69 -16.39 -5.44 1.44
N GLU A 70 -16.70 -4.17 1.18
CA GLU A 70 -15.83 -3.24 0.44
C GLU A 70 -14.64 -2.84 1.32
N GLU A 71 -14.87 -2.67 2.61
CA GLU A 71 -13.82 -2.45 3.62
C GLU A 71 -12.86 -3.65 3.68
N ILE A 72 -13.40 -4.88 3.73
CA ILE A 72 -12.57 -6.10 3.68
C ILE A 72 -11.74 -6.15 2.39
N VAL A 73 -12.34 -5.84 1.24
CA VAL A 73 -11.63 -5.81 -0.04
C VAL A 73 -10.53 -4.74 -0.05
N ALA A 74 -10.77 -3.56 0.52
CA ALA A 74 -9.77 -2.51 0.64
C ALA A 74 -8.54 -2.97 1.45
N PHE A 75 -8.75 -3.66 2.58
CA PHE A 75 -7.65 -4.23 3.35
C PHE A 75 -6.93 -5.35 2.61
N GLN A 76 -7.63 -6.22 1.90
CA GLN A 76 -7.01 -7.25 1.07
C GLN A 76 -6.14 -6.64 -0.03
N VAL A 77 -6.56 -5.53 -0.63
CA VAL A 77 -5.76 -4.80 -1.63
C VAL A 77 -4.47 -4.26 -1.02
N LEU A 78 -4.51 -3.75 0.21
CA LEU A 78 -3.32 -3.30 0.95
C LEU A 78 -2.35 -4.46 1.26
N GLU A 79 -2.87 -5.60 1.73
CA GLU A 79 -2.08 -6.82 2.00
C GLU A 79 -1.40 -7.38 0.75
N ILE A 80 -2.01 -7.23 -0.42
CA ILE A 80 -1.41 -7.63 -1.70
C ILE A 80 -0.32 -6.64 -2.13
N GLY A 81 -0.49 -5.35 -1.87
CA GLY A 81 0.44 -4.30 -2.27
C GLY A 81 1.74 -4.24 -1.46
N THR A 82 1.68 -4.50 -0.14
CA THR A 82 2.85 -4.46 0.78
C THR A 82 4.03 -5.36 0.35
N PRO A 83 3.85 -6.67 0.07
CA PRO A 83 4.97 -7.55 -0.32
C PRO A 83 5.50 -7.27 -1.73
N MET A 84 4.73 -6.58 -2.59
CA MET A 84 5.21 -6.16 -3.92
C MET A 84 6.29 -5.08 -3.84
N HIS A 85 6.39 -4.37 -2.72
CA HIS A 85 7.42 -3.37 -2.46
C HIS A 85 8.76 -3.96 -1.97
N GLN A 86 8.74 -5.06 -1.21
CA GLN A 86 9.92 -5.60 -0.51
C GLN A 86 10.89 -6.42 -1.39
N ASN A 87 10.57 -6.65 -2.66
CA ASN A 87 11.38 -7.48 -3.58
C ASN A 87 12.52 -6.72 -4.32
N HIS A 88 12.88 -5.51 -3.87
CA HIS A 88 13.97 -4.70 -4.44
C HIS A 88 15.22 -4.57 -3.55
N SER A 89 15.34 -5.37 -2.50
CA SER A 89 16.63 -5.57 -1.84
C SER A 89 17.47 -6.57 -2.65
N CYS A 90 18.12 -6.07 -3.71
CA CYS A 90 19.36 -6.68 -4.20
C CYS A 90 20.48 -6.41 -3.19
#